data_AF-A0A834C080-F1
#
_entry.id   AF-A0A834C080-F1
#
_cell.length_a   1.000
_cell.length_b   1.000
_cell.length_c   1.000
_cell.angle_alpha   90.00
_cell.angle_beta   90.00
_cell.angle_gamma   90.00
#
_symmetry.space_group_name_H-M   'P 1'
#
loop_
_entity.id
_entity.type
_entity.pdbx_description
1 polymer ?
#
loop_
_entity_poly.entity_id
_entity_poly.type
_entity_poly.pdbx_seq_one_letter_code
_entity_poly.pdbx_strand_id
1 'polypeptide(L)'
;MASPVEETPTTAHDEQTDSLASQKREARLRKFRELHFKRNEARKLNHQEVVEEDKRLKLPSNWEAKKARLEWELSEDEKKKECAARGEDYNRVKLLEITADDAERWERKKKKKNPDTGFAGYAEAQFRQYQRLTKQIRPNLESYEKLREESGEDFYPTSNSLIHGTHVPTKDGIDRMVEDVEKQIEKRAKYSRRRAYNDDADIDYINERNAKFNKKAERFYGKYTAEIKQNLERGTAV
;
A
#
# COMPACT_ATOMS: atom_id res chain seq x y z
N MET A 1 -40.97 103.41 -39.59
CA MET A 1 -42.16 102.88 -40.29
C MET A 1 -41.79 101.53 -40.87
N ALA A 2 -42.62 100.53 -40.61
CA ALA A 2 -42.56 99.12 -41.01
C ALA A 2 -41.66 98.17 -40.19
N SER A 3 -42.35 97.40 -39.33
CA SER A 3 -42.08 96.02 -38.85
C SER A 3 -41.84 95.02 -40.03
N PRO A 4 -41.67 93.67 -39.88
CA PRO A 4 -41.92 92.78 -38.72
C PRO A 4 -41.04 91.48 -38.60
N VAL A 5 -41.45 90.60 -37.65
CA VAL A 5 -41.28 89.11 -37.51
C VAL A 5 -39.89 88.62 -37.02
N GLU A 6 -39.72 88.35 -35.71
CA GLU A 6 -39.98 87.08 -34.99
C GLU A 6 -39.36 85.83 -35.67
N GLU A 7 -38.37 85.21 -35.01
CA GLU A 7 -38.37 83.77 -34.74
C GLU A 7 -37.14 83.42 -33.86
N THR A 8 -37.44 82.75 -32.76
CA THR A 8 -36.54 82.23 -31.74
C THR A 8 -35.68 81.07 -32.26
N PRO A 9 -34.43 80.88 -31.82
CA PRO A 9 -33.83 79.55 -31.74
C PRO A 9 -33.73 79.15 -30.26
N THR A 10 -34.84 79.24 -29.51
CA THR A 10 -34.99 78.52 -28.24
C THR A 10 -34.93 76.99 -28.44
N THR A 11 -34.97 76.53 -29.69
CA THR A 11 -34.84 75.13 -30.11
C THR A 11 -33.41 74.58 -30.13
N ALA A 12 -32.36 75.38 -30.37
CA ALA A 12 -31.01 74.83 -30.60
C ALA A 12 -30.26 74.40 -29.32
N HIS A 13 -30.47 75.11 -28.20
CA HIS A 13 -29.90 74.71 -26.90
C HIS A 13 -30.65 73.53 -26.28
N ASP A 14 -31.98 73.44 -26.48
CA ASP A 14 -32.78 72.28 -26.05
C ASP A 14 -32.48 71.03 -26.90
N GLU A 15 -32.25 71.15 -28.21
CA GLU A 15 -31.87 69.99 -29.05
C GLU A 15 -30.46 69.46 -28.72
N GLN A 16 -29.51 70.32 -28.35
CA GLN A 16 -28.17 69.88 -27.94
C GLN A 16 -28.16 69.22 -26.55
N THR A 17 -28.93 69.74 -25.58
CA THR A 17 -29.09 69.13 -24.26
C THR A 17 -29.88 67.83 -24.35
N ASP A 18 -30.88 67.74 -25.23
CA ASP A 18 -31.61 66.50 -25.52
C ASP A 18 -30.75 65.45 -26.22
N SER A 19 -29.87 65.84 -27.14
CA SER A 19 -28.93 64.90 -27.77
C SER A 19 -27.90 64.35 -26.78
N LEU A 20 -27.38 65.19 -25.87
CA LEU A 20 -26.46 64.78 -24.80
C LEU A 20 -27.18 63.93 -23.76
N ALA A 21 -28.44 64.23 -23.44
CA ALA A 21 -29.29 63.42 -22.58
C ALA A 21 -29.61 62.05 -23.21
N SER A 22 -29.84 62.02 -24.53
CA SER A 22 -30.05 60.81 -25.33
C SER A 22 -28.80 59.94 -25.39
N GLN A 23 -27.62 60.52 -25.64
CA GLN A 23 -26.33 59.82 -25.59
C GLN A 23 -26.00 59.30 -24.18
N LYS A 24 -26.29 60.08 -23.12
CA LYS A 24 -26.18 59.63 -21.71
C LYS A 24 -27.17 58.51 -21.40
N ARG A 25 -28.37 58.52 -21.98
CA ARG A 25 -29.36 57.43 -21.86
C ARG A 25 -28.87 56.18 -22.58
N GLU A 26 -28.30 56.31 -23.77
CA GLU A 26 -27.73 55.19 -24.52
C GLU A 26 -26.51 54.59 -23.80
N ALA A 27 -25.59 55.41 -23.27
CA ALA A 27 -24.47 54.96 -22.47
C ALA A 27 -24.93 54.23 -21.19
N ARG A 28 -25.98 54.73 -20.52
CA ARG A 28 -26.63 54.03 -19.39
C ARG A 28 -27.22 52.68 -19.81
N LEU A 29 -27.88 52.61 -20.97
CA LEU A 29 -28.43 51.36 -21.52
C LEU A 29 -27.33 50.36 -21.93
N ARG A 30 -26.21 50.82 -22.50
CA ARG A 30 -25.04 49.98 -22.81
C ARG A 30 -24.40 49.42 -21.54
N LYS A 31 -24.18 50.27 -20.53
CA LYS A 31 -23.69 49.85 -19.20
C LYS A 31 -24.67 48.87 -18.52
N PHE A 32 -25.98 49.08 -18.67
CA PHE A 32 -26.99 48.15 -18.16
C PHE A 32 -26.92 46.79 -18.86
N ARG A 33 -26.79 46.75 -20.19
CA ARG A 33 -26.58 45.50 -20.95
C ARG A 33 -25.31 44.79 -20.51
N GLU A 34 -24.21 45.52 -20.36
CA GLU A 34 -22.94 44.97 -19.87
C GLU A 34 -23.08 44.37 -18.46
N LEU A 35 -23.75 45.08 -17.54
CA LEU A 35 -24.06 44.57 -16.20
C LEU A 35 -24.95 43.32 -16.27
N HIS A 36 -25.91 43.26 -17.20
CA HIS A 36 -26.72 42.07 -17.44
C HIS A 36 -25.90 40.90 -17.95
N PHE A 37 -24.98 41.14 -18.88
CA PHE A 37 -24.04 40.12 -19.37
C PHE A 37 -23.14 39.62 -18.24
N LYS A 38 -22.52 40.51 -17.48
CA LYS A 38 -21.69 40.16 -16.31
C LYS A 38 -22.47 39.40 -15.25
N ARG A 39 -23.73 39.79 -15.00
CA ARG A 39 -24.62 39.06 -14.08
C ARG A 39 -24.94 37.65 -14.59
N ASN A 40 -25.20 37.51 -15.88
CA ASN A 40 -25.50 36.23 -16.49
C ASN A 40 -24.26 35.32 -16.53
N GLU A 41 -23.09 35.89 -16.80
CA GLU A 41 -21.79 35.21 -16.74
C GLU A 41 -21.49 34.73 -15.32
N ALA A 42 -21.62 35.61 -14.32
CA ALA A 42 -21.45 35.25 -12.91
C ALA A 42 -22.41 34.14 -12.47
N ARG A 43 -23.69 34.19 -12.89
CA ARG A 43 -24.64 33.10 -12.62
C ARG A 43 -24.20 31.77 -13.24
N LYS A 44 -23.64 31.82 -14.45
CA LYS A 44 -23.21 30.63 -15.18
C LYS A 44 -21.97 30.01 -14.53
N LEU A 45 -20.99 30.83 -14.17
CA LEU A 45 -19.78 30.40 -13.48
C LEU A 45 -20.10 29.82 -12.10
N ASN A 46 -20.92 30.51 -11.30
CA ASN A 46 -21.34 30.01 -9.99
C ASN A 46 -22.09 28.67 -10.11
N HIS A 47 -22.95 28.52 -11.14
CA HIS A 47 -23.63 27.24 -11.36
C HIS A 47 -22.67 26.13 -11.77
N GLN A 48 -21.68 26.43 -12.62
CA GLN A 48 -20.64 25.48 -13.01
C GLN A 48 -19.81 25.03 -11.81
N GLU A 49 -19.36 25.97 -10.97
CA GLU A 49 -18.59 25.67 -9.75
C GLU A 49 -19.39 24.80 -8.78
N VAL A 50 -20.66 25.14 -8.50
CA VAL A 50 -21.53 24.32 -7.64
C VAL A 50 -21.70 22.90 -8.18
N VAL A 51 -21.85 22.75 -9.50
CA VAL A 51 -21.97 21.43 -10.14
C VAL A 51 -20.64 20.66 -10.08
N GLU A 52 -19.49 21.32 -10.19
CA GLU A 52 -18.17 20.70 -10.06
C GLU A 52 -17.84 20.29 -8.62
N GLU A 53 -18.25 21.08 -7.64
CA GLU A 53 -18.16 20.73 -6.22
C GLU A 53 -19.03 19.51 -5.89
N ASP A 54 -20.29 19.49 -6.35
CA ASP A 54 -21.19 18.34 -6.17
C ASP A 54 -20.63 17.08 -6.87
N LYS A 55 -20.01 17.21 -8.05
CA LYS A 55 -19.28 16.11 -8.70
C LYS A 55 -18.10 15.63 -7.85
N ARG A 56 -17.29 16.54 -7.28
CA ARG A 56 -16.17 16.20 -6.40
C ARG A 56 -16.63 15.48 -5.13
N LEU A 57 -17.74 15.92 -4.53
CA LEU A 57 -18.33 15.29 -3.34
C LEU A 57 -18.92 13.91 -3.64
N LYS A 58 -19.50 13.72 -4.83
CA LYS A 58 -20.05 12.42 -5.28
C LYS A 58 -18.98 11.42 -5.71
N LEU A 59 -17.76 11.87 -5.99
CA LEU A 59 -16.66 11.00 -6.37
C LEU A 59 -16.14 10.22 -5.15
N PRO A 60 -15.89 8.91 -5.29
CA PRO A 60 -15.21 8.15 -4.24
C PRO A 60 -13.83 8.75 -3.95
N SER A 61 -13.43 8.79 -2.68
CA SER A 61 -12.11 9.29 -2.24
C SER A 61 -10.92 8.65 -3.00
N ASN A 62 -11.09 7.44 -3.52
CA ASN A 62 -10.06 6.70 -4.29
C ASN A 62 -10.14 6.90 -5.82
N TRP A 63 -10.99 7.81 -6.31
CA TRP A 63 -11.24 7.99 -7.75
C TRP A 63 -10.01 8.45 -8.53
N GLU A 64 -9.28 9.43 -8.00
CA GLU A 64 -8.07 9.95 -8.65
C GLU A 64 -6.98 8.88 -8.73
N ALA A 65 -6.79 8.11 -7.66
CA ALA A 65 -5.87 6.97 -7.65
C ALA A 65 -6.30 5.89 -8.66
N LYS A 66 -7.61 5.64 -8.83
CA LYS A 66 -8.14 4.71 -9.82
C LYS A 66 -7.91 5.22 -11.25
N LYS A 67 -8.13 6.52 -11.49
CA LYS A 67 -7.88 7.16 -12.79
C LYS A 67 -6.39 7.10 -13.15
N ALA A 68 -5.51 7.48 -12.23
CA ALA A 68 -4.06 7.41 -12.43
C ALA A 68 -3.58 5.98 -12.70
N ARG A 69 -4.18 4.99 -12.02
CA ARG A 69 -3.89 3.57 -12.29
C ARG A 69 -4.32 3.14 -13.70
N LEU A 70 -5.52 3.54 -14.13
CA LEU A 70 -6.02 3.23 -15.48
C LEU A 70 -5.18 3.90 -16.58
N GLU A 71 -4.78 5.15 -16.36
CA GLU A 71 -3.90 5.89 -17.27
C GLU A 71 -2.52 5.25 -17.35
N TRP A 72 -1.97 4.83 -16.21
CA TRP A 72 -0.71 4.07 -16.18
C TRP A 72 -0.82 2.73 -16.92
N GLU A 73 -1.92 1.98 -16.73
CA GLU A 73 -2.16 0.70 -17.41
C GLU A 73 -2.31 0.87 -18.92
N LEU A 74 -3.04 1.89 -19.38
CA LEU A 74 -3.11 2.26 -20.80
C LEU A 74 -1.74 2.59 -21.37
N SER A 75 -0.93 3.37 -20.64
CA SER A 75 0.43 3.72 -21.07
C SER A 75 1.36 2.51 -21.16
N GLU A 76 1.24 1.53 -20.25
CA GLU A 76 2.01 0.28 -20.33
C GLU A 76 1.57 -0.56 -21.54
N ASP A 77 0.27 -0.66 -21.79
CA ASP A 77 -0.28 -1.39 -22.94
C ASP A 77 0.12 -0.76 -24.29
N GLU A 78 0.12 0.57 -24.38
CA GLU A 78 0.62 1.31 -25.56
C GLU A 78 2.10 1.00 -25.81
N LYS A 79 2.96 1.17 -24.80
CA LYS A 79 4.38 0.84 -24.91
C LYS A 79 4.62 -0.63 -25.28
N LYS A 80 3.81 -1.56 -24.77
CA LYS A 80 3.89 -2.98 -25.11
C LYS A 80 3.52 -3.24 -26.57
N LYS A 81 2.49 -2.57 -27.09
CA LYS A 81 2.10 -2.63 -28.51
C LYS A 81 3.18 -2.04 -29.41
N GLU A 82 3.78 -0.91 -29.05
CA GLU A 82 4.89 -0.29 -29.78
C GLU A 82 6.13 -1.18 -29.83
N CYS A 83 6.50 -1.78 -28.69
CA CYS A 83 7.61 -2.74 -28.63
C CYS A 83 7.32 -3.99 -29.49
N ALA A 84 6.09 -4.51 -29.44
CA ALA A 84 5.67 -5.64 -30.28
C ALA A 84 5.70 -5.29 -31.78
N ALA A 85 5.25 -4.09 -32.17
CA ALA A 85 5.31 -3.62 -33.56
C ALA A 85 6.75 -3.46 -34.08
N ARG A 86 7.67 -3.08 -33.19
CA ARG A 86 9.11 -2.98 -33.46
C ARG A 86 9.83 -4.34 -33.38
N GLY A 87 9.16 -5.40 -32.93
CA GLY A 87 9.72 -6.75 -32.77
C GLY A 87 10.64 -6.90 -31.54
N GLU A 88 10.55 -6.01 -30.56
CA GLU A 88 11.34 -6.03 -29.34
C GLU A 88 10.55 -6.61 -28.15
N ASP A 89 11.24 -7.29 -27.24
CA ASP A 89 10.66 -7.72 -25.96
C ASP A 89 10.53 -6.53 -25.00
N TYR A 90 9.28 -6.18 -24.67
CA TYR A 90 8.91 -5.11 -23.74
C TYR A 90 9.63 -5.22 -22.39
N ASN A 91 9.81 -6.44 -21.86
CA ASN A 91 10.49 -6.63 -20.57
C ASN A 91 11.96 -6.19 -20.63
N ARG A 92 12.62 -6.41 -21.77
CA ARG A 92 14.03 -6.04 -21.96
C ARG A 92 14.19 -4.53 -22.10
N VAL A 93 13.31 -3.87 -22.86
CA VAL A 93 13.29 -2.41 -22.98
C VAL A 93 13.02 -1.75 -21.62
N LYS A 94 12.04 -2.26 -20.88
CA LYS A 94 11.72 -1.79 -19.53
C LYS A 94 12.90 -1.93 -18.56
N LEU A 95 13.64 -3.04 -18.62
CA LEU A 95 14.83 -3.23 -17.78
C LEU A 95 15.98 -2.26 -18.12
N LEU A 96 16.08 -1.81 -19.38
CA LEU A 96 17.08 -0.81 -19.81
C LEU A 96 16.75 0.60 -19.30
N GLU A 97 15.46 0.92 -19.11
CA GLU A 97 15.01 2.20 -18.55
C GLU A 97 15.19 2.30 -17.03
N ILE A 98 15.35 1.17 -16.33
CA ILE A 98 15.52 1.14 -14.88
C ILE A 98 16.95 1.53 -14.52
N THR A 99 17.10 2.63 -13.78
CA THR A 99 18.39 3.08 -13.23
C THR A 99 18.89 2.15 -12.12
N ALA A 100 20.21 2.11 -11.91
CA ALA A 100 20.82 1.31 -10.84
C ALA A 100 20.26 1.68 -9.44
N ASP A 101 20.06 2.97 -9.17
CA ASP A 101 19.49 3.45 -7.91
C ASP A 101 18.05 2.99 -7.70
N ASP A 102 17.25 2.98 -8.77
CA ASP A 102 15.88 2.50 -8.69
C ASP A 102 15.84 0.99 -8.51
N ALA A 103 16.69 0.24 -9.21
CA ALA A 103 16.86 -1.20 -8.97
C ALA A 103 17.23 -1.50 -7.51
N GLU A 104 18.19 -0.77 -6.92
CA GLU A 104 18.54 -0.94 -5.50
C GLU A 104 17.38 -0.60 -4.56
N ARG A 105 16.65 0.49 -4.81
CA ARG A 105 15.46 0.85 -4.03
C ARG A 105 14.38 -0.24 -4.13
N TRP A 106 14.18 -0.81 -5.32
CA TRP A 106 13.27 -1.92 -5.53
C TRP A 106 13.73 -3.19 -4.80
N GLU A 107 15.01 -3.53 -4.82
CA GLU A 107 15.57 -4.67 -4.08
C GLU A 107 15.48 -4.48 -2.56
N ARG A 108 15.68 -3.25 -2.04
CA ARG A 108 15.47 -2.94 -0.61
C ARG A 108 14.00 -3.07 -0.20
N LYS A 109 13.07 -2.69 -1.10
CA LYS A 109 11.62 -2.84 -0.88
C LYS A 109 11.15 -4.30 -1.06
N LYS A 110 11.88 -5.13 -1.81
CA LYS A 110 11.57 -6.56 -1.92
C LYS A 110 11.73 -7.21 -0.55
N LYS A 111 10.63 -7.81 -0.09
CA LYS A 111 10.61 -8.57 1.17
C LYS A 111 11.61 -9.72 1.06
N LYS A 112 12.65 -9.72 1.91
CA LYS A 112 13.58 -10.85 2.02
C LYS A 112 12.76 -12.12 2.31
N LYS A 113 12.75 -13.05 1.36
CA LYS A 113 12.05 -14.33 1.50
C LYS A 113 12.98 -15.30 2.20
N ASN A 114 12.55 -15.84 3.34
CA ASN A 114 13.24 -16.93 4.03
C ASN A 114 12.30 -18.14 4.10
N PRO A 115 12.13 -18.89 2.99
CA PRO A 115 11.31 -20.09 2.98
C PRO A 115 11.87 -21.15 3.93
N ASP A 116 11.00 -22.01 4.46
CA ASP A 116 11.43 -23.19 5.22
C ASP A 116 11.77 -24.31 4.23
N THR A 117 13.02 -24.75 4.23
CA THR A 117 13.53 -25.80 3.34
C THR A 117 13.25 -27.20 3.88
N GLY A 118 12.64 -27.31 5.05
CA GLY A 118 12.38 -28.57 5.74
C GLY A 118 13.41 -28.87 6.83
N PHE A 119 13.13 -29.91 7.60
CA PHE A 119 13.96 -30.31 8.73
C PHE A 119 15.19 -31.09 8.26
N ALA A 120 16.37 -30.46 8.31
CA ALA A 120 17.65 -31.09 8.01
C ALA A 120 18.30 -31.68 9.28
N GLY A 121 18.23 -30.97 10.41
CA GLY A 121 18.79 -31.41 11.70
C GLY A 121 18.52 -30.39 12.81
N TYR A 122 18.74 -30.81 14.05
CA TYR A 122 18.45 -29.97 15.23
C TYR A 122 19.37 -28.73 15.31
N ALA A 123 20.65 -28.85 14.93
CA ALA A 123 21.58 -27.73 14.94
C ALA A 123 21.17 -26.63 13.94
N GLU A 124 20.78 -27.01 12.71
CA GLU A 124 20.34 -26.06 11.69
C GLU A 124 19.02 -25.37 12.08
N ALA A 125 18.07 -26.13 12.64
CA ALA A 125 16.82 -25.58 13.15
C ALA A 125 17.07 -24.58 14.30
N GLN A 126 18.00 -24.90 15.21
CA GLN A 126 18.41 -24.02 16.30
C GLN A 126 19.11 -22.76 15.77
N PHE A 127 20.00 -22.90 14.78
CA PHE A 127 20.69 -21.77 14.16
C PHE A 127 19.71 -20.82 13.48
N ARG A 128 18.75 -21.35 12.73
CA ARG A 128 17.66 -20.56 12.12
C ARG A 128 16.81 -19.85 13.17
N GLN A 129 16.48 -20.51 14.27
CA GLN A 129 15.80 -19.87 15.40
C GLN A 129 16.64 -18.74 15.99
N TYR A 130 17.91 -19.00 16.25
CA TYR A 130 18.85 -18.05 16.84
C TYR A 130 18.99 -16.81 15.97
N GLN A 131 19.24 -16.96 14.67
CA GLN A 131 19.28 -15.84 13.71
C GLN A 131 17.99 -15.02 13.69
N ARG A 132 16.83 -15.65 13.87
CA ARG A 132 15.56 -14.93 13.97
C ARG A 132 15.48 -14.14 15.26
N LEU A 133 15.85 -14.75 16.40
CA LEU A 133 15.81 -14.09 17.71
C LEU A 133 16.78 -12.91 17.78
N THR A 134 18.03 -13.10 17.32
CA THR A 134 19.03 -12.02 17.30
C THR A 134 18.61 -10.83 16.44
N LYS A 135 17.90 -11.06 15.33
CA LYS A 135 17.32 -9.98 14.52
C LYS A 135 16.13 -9.26 15.17
N GLN A 136 15.46 -9.90 16.12
CA GLN A 136 14.30 -9.33 16.81
C GLN A 136 14.69 -8.50 18.03
N ILE A 137 15.81 -8.83 18.68
CA ILE A 137 16.32 -8.10 19.84
C ILE A 137 16.72 -6.69 19.39
N ARG A 138 16.22 -5.69 20.12
CA ARG A 138 16.60 -4.28 19.95
C ARG A 138 17.36 -3.80 21.19
N PRO A 139 18.68 -3.64 21.11
CA PRO A 139 19.48 -3.15 22.24
C PRO A 139 19.10 -1.71 22.61
N ASN A 140 19.09 -1.41 23.91
CA ASN A 140 18.97 -0.04 24.40
C ASN A 140 20.38 0.54 24.57
N LEU A 141 20.74 1.49 23.70
CA LEU A 141 22.06 2.11 23.66
C LEU A 141 22.34 2.97 24.89
N GLU A 142 21.35 3.66 25.45
CA GLU A 142 21.55 4.48 26.65
C GLU A 142 21.94 3.64 27.87
N SER A 143 21.25 2.50 28.07
CA SER A 143 21.59 1.59 29.15
C SER A 143 22.96 0.93 28.96
N TYR A 144 23.36 0.74 27.71
CA TYR A 144 24.66 0.17 27.36
C TYR A 144 25.79 1.19 27.63
N GLU A 145 25.60 2.45 27.26
CA GLU A 145 26.58 3.52 27.51
C GLU A 145 26.78 3.76 29.01
N LYS A 146 25.70 3.81 29.80
CA LYS A 146 25.79 3.92 31.27
C LYS A 146 26.59 2.77 31.88
N LEU A 147 26.29 1.53 31.49
CA LEU A 147 27.01 0.36 31.98
C LEU A 147 28.48 0.36 31.56
N ARG A 148 28.79 0.89 30.35
CA ARG A 148 30.15 1.05 29.85
C ARG A 148 30.95 2.08 30.66
N GLU A 149 30.33 3.21 31.02
CA GLU A 149 30.98 4.21 31.88
C GLU A 149 31.21 3.67 33.31
N GLU A 150 30.23 2.96 33.87
CA GLU A 150 30.34 2.36 35.20
C GLU A 150 31.40 1.26 35.27
N SER A 151 31.49 0.43 34.22
CA SER A 151 32.42 -0.71 34.18
C SER A 151 33.80 -0.34 33.63
N GLY A 152 33.97 0.81 32.97
CA GLY A 152 35.27 1.27 32.47
C GLY A 152 36.02 0.23 31.62
N GLU A 153 37.26 -0.08 31.99
CA GLU A 153 38.12 -1.05 31.30
C GLU A 153 37.61 -2.50 31.45
N ASP A 154 36.95 -2.78 32.57
CA ASP A 154 36.36 -4.08 32.90
C ASP A 154 35.15 -4.42 32.00
N PHE A 155 34.65 -3.45 31.23
CA PHE A 155 33.55 -3.63 30.28
C PHE A 155 33.89 -4.59 29.12
N TYR A 156 35.16 -4.77 28.79
CA TYR A 156 35.63 -5.67 27.74
C TYR A 156 36.36 -6.90 28.34
N PRO A 157 35.64 -7.81 29.01
CA PRO A 157 36.26 -8.93 29.70
C PRO A 157 36.86 -9.94 28.71
N THR A 158 38.02 -10.48 29.04
CA THR A 158 38.58 -11.68 28.40
C THR A 158 38.13 -12.94 29.14
N SER A 159 38.42 -14.13 28.60
CA SER A 159 38.02 -15.42 29.19
C SER A 159 38.49 -15.62 30.64
N ASN A 160 39.55 -14.91 31.06
CA ASN A 160 40.15 -15.02 32.38
C ASN A 160 39.79 -13.84 33.30
N SER A 161 38.85 -12.99 32.92
CA SER A 161 38.42 -11.85 33.74
C SER A 161 37.58 -12.30 34.94
N LEU A 162 37.76 -11.65 36.09
CA LEU A 162 37.17 -12.05 37.38
C LEU A 162 35.72 -11.57 37.59
N ILE A 163 35.15 -10.82 36.64
CA ILE A 163 33.86 -10.13 36.78
C ILE A 163 32.65 -11.09 36.66
N HIS A 164 32.89 -12.39 36.46
CA HIS A 164 31.82 -13.36 36.32
C HIS A 164 31.10 -13.64 37.65
N GLY A 165 29.78 -13.38 37.70
CA GLY A 165 28.91 -13.74 38.82
C GLY A 165 28.51 -12.60 39.77
N THR A 166 28.99 -11.38 39.55
CA THR A 166 28.62 -10.20 40.35
C THR A 166 27.42 -9.43 39.79
N HIS A 167 27.05 -9.66 38.53
CA HIS A 167 25.97 -8.94 37.86
C HIS A 167 24.59 -9.34 38.39
N VAL A 168 23.88 -8.39 39.00
CA VAL A 168 22.47 -8.52 39.40
C VAL A 168 21.61 -7.74 38.39
N PRO A 169 20.85 -8.42 37.52
CA PRO A 169 20.01 -7.75 36.54
C PRO A 169 18.92 -6.90 37.20
N THR A 170 18.50 -5.83 36.51
CA THR A 170 17.32 -5.06 36.90
C THR A 170 16.04 -5.88 36.70
N LYS A 171 15.00 -5.60 37.49
CA LYS A 171 13.69 -6.28 37.38
C LYS A 171 13.12 -6.18 35.96
N ASP A 172 13.14 -4.99 35.38
CA ASP A 172 12.70 -4.73 34.00
C ASP A 172 13.50 -5.52 32.95
N GLY A 173 14.77 -5.84 33.22
CA GLY A 173 15.57 -6.72 32.37
C GLY A 173 15.10 -8.17 32.43
N ILE A 174 14.76 -8.64 33.63
CA ILE A 174 14.23 -9.99 33.88
C ILE A 174 12.85 -10.13 33.23
N ASP A 175 11.96 -9.15 33.41
CA ASP A 175 10.60 -9.20 32.85
C ASP A 175 10.61 -9.27 31.31
N ARG A 176 11.49 -8.49 30.66
CA ARG A 176 11.68 -8.56 29.19
C ARG A 176 12.18 -9.94 28.74
N MET A 177 13.09 -10.54 29.49
CA MET A 177 13.59 -11.88 29.20
C MET A 177 12.47 -12.93 29.34
N VAL A 178 11.66 -12.84 30.40
CA VAL A 178 10.52 -13.75 30.62
C VAL A 178 9.53 -13.64 29.47
N GLU A 179 9.14 -12.43 29.07
CA GLU A 179 8.23 -12.20 27.95
C GLU A 179 8.77 -12.82 26.64
N ASP A 180 10.07 -12.67 26.37
CA ASP A 180 10.71 -13.26 25.20
C ASP A 180 10.78 -14.80 25.25
N VAL A 181 10.92 -15.40 26.43
CA VAL A 181 10.87 -16.85 26.61
C VAL A 181 9.44 -17.38 26.40
N GLU A 182 8.43 -16.70 26.94
CA GLU A 182 7.02 -17.05 26.74
C GLU A 182 6.64 -17.00 25.25
N LYS A 183 7.04 -15.94 24.54
CA LYS A 183 6.88 -15.84 23.07
C LYS A 183 7.55 -16.98 22.32
N GLN A 184 8.70 -17.46 22.80
CA GLN A 184 9.38 -18.62 22.20
C GLN A 184 8.60 -19.92 22.44
N ILE A 185 8.08 -20.13 23.65
CA ILE A 185 7.25 -21.28 23.99
C ILE A 185 5.98 -21.31 23.14
N GLU A 186 5.29 -20.17 23.00
CA GLU A 186 4.10 -20.07 22.16
C GLU A 186 4.38 -20.40 20.69
N LYS A 187 5.49 -19.90 20.15
CA LYS A 187 5.90 -20.22 18.77
C LYS A 187 6.20 -21.71 18.61
N ARG A 188 6.84 -22.33 19.60
CA ARG A 188 7.12 -23.78 19.61
C ARG A 188 5.84 -24.60 19.67
N ALA A 189 4.86 -24.20 20.48
CA ALA A 189 3.57 -24.88 20.56
C ALA A 189 2.82 -24.88 19.21
N LYS A 190 2.98 -23.80 18.42
CA LYS A 190 2.37 -23.65 17.08
C LYS A 190 3.14 -24.34 15.94
N TYR A 191 4.22 -25.08 16.23
CA TYR A 191 5.04 -25.75 15.22
C TYR A 191 4.26 -26.84 14.46
N SER A 192 3.51 -27.68 15.18
CA SER A 192 2.64 -28.69 14.57
C SER A 192 1.20 -28.19 14.50
N ARG A 193 0.78 -27.72 13.34
CA ARG A 193 -0.60 -27.24 13.11
C ARG A 193 -1.54 -28.40 12.79
N ARG A 194 -2.72 -28.43 13.43
CA ARG A 194 -3.78 -29.39 13.08
C ARG A 194 -4.32 -29.07 11.68
N ARG A 195 -4.43 -30.09 10.84
CA ARG A 195 -5.14 -29.98 9.55
C ARG A 195 -6.64 -30.04 9.81
N ALA A 196 -7.42 -29.30 9.03
CA ALA A 196 -8.88 -29.37 9.09
C ALA A 196 -9.35 -30.81 8.88
N TYR A 197 -10.34 -31.22 9.66
CA TYR A 197 -11.00 -32.51 9.48
C TYR A 197 -11.99 -32.38 8.32
N ASN A 198 -11.94 -33.33 7.39
CA ASN A 198 -12.92 -33.45 6.31
C ASN A 198 -13.85 -34.61 6.68
N ASP A 199 -15.12 -34.32 6.91
CA ASP A 199 -16.16 -35.28 7.27
C ASP A 199 -16.63 -36.12 6.07
N ASP A 200 -16.49 -35.60 4.84
CA ASP A 200 -16.80 -36.32 3.61
C ASP A 200 -15.74 -37.36 3.19
N ALA A 201 -14.62 -37.46 3.91
CA ALA A 201 -13.56 -38.41 3.56
C ALA A 201 -13.91 -39.82 4.04
N ASP A 202 -13.68 -40.83 3.18
CA ASP A 202 -13.86 -42.23 3.56
C ASP A 202 -13.06 -42.60 4.81
N ILE A 203 -13.77 -43.06 5.84
CA ILE A 203 -13.19 -43.35 7.15
C ILE A 203 -12.60 -44.77 7.14
N ASP A 204 -11.27 -44.84 7.04
CA ASP A 204 -10.51 -46.11 7.05
C ASP A 204 -10.09 -46.57 8.46
N TYR A 205 -10.62 -45.94 9.52
CA TYR A 205 -10.18 -46.15 10.90
C TYR A 205 -11.33 -46.23 11.90
N ILE A 206 -11.10 -46.97 13.00
CA ILE A 206 -12.07 -47.11 14.10
C ILE A 206 -11.75 -46.14 15.25
N ASN A 207 -10.47 -45.82 15.50
CA ASN A 207 -10.04 -44.94 16.60
C ASN A 207 -9.00 -43.90 16.14
N GLU A 208 -8.79 -42.83 16.94
CA GLU A 208 -7.87 -41.73 16.58
C GLU A 208 -6.41 -42.20 16.44
N ARG A 209 -6.00 -43.21 17.23
CA ARG A 209 -4.64 -43.77 17.17
C ARG A 209 -4.42 -44.51 15.85
N ASN A 210 -5.43 -45.23 15.39
CA ASN A 210 -5.48 -45.92 14.11
C ASN A 210 -5.48 -44.90 12.95
N ALA A 211 -6.27 -43.83 13.03
CA ALA A 211 -6.22 -42.74 12.05
C ALA A 211 -4.81 -42.15 11.87
N LYS A 212 -4.08 -41.93 12.97
CA LYS A 212 -2.70 -41.43 12.93
C LYS A 212 -1.73 -42.46 12.35
N PHE A 213 -1.97 -43.74 12.61
CA PHE A 213 -1.20 -44.84 12.03
C PHE A 213 -1.45 -44.97 10.52
N ASN A 214 -2.70 -45.00 10.07
CA ASN A 214 -3.07 -45.00 8.65
C ASN A 214 -2.48 -43.79 7.92
N LYS A 215 -2.58 -42.58 8.48
CA LYS A 215 -1.89 -41.38 7.95
C LYS A 215 -0.37 -41.50 7.93
N LYS A 216 0.24 -42.29 8.81
CA LYS A 216 1.67 -42.59 8.75
C LYS A 216 1.93 -43.58 7.61
N ALA A 217 1.17 -44.67 7.52
CA ALA A 217 1.28 -45.65 6.45
C ALA A 217 1.13 -45.01 5.07
N GLU A 218 0.10 -44.18 4.87
CA GLU A 218 -0.15 -43.44 3.62
C GLU A 218 1.03 -42.54 3.21
N ARG A 219 1.71 -41.89 4.16
CA ARG A 219 2.89 -41.05 3.86
C ARG A 219 4.08 -41.84 3.33
N PHE A 220 4.26 -43.10 3.74
CA PHE A 220 5.40 -43.93 3.32
C PHE A 220 5.03 -44.83 2.15
N TYR A 221 3.87 -45.48 2.20
CA TYR A 221 3.45 -46.52 1.26
C TYR A 221 2.50 -46.03 0.19
N GLY A 222 1.75 -44.94 0.40
CA GLY A 222 0.74 -44.46 -0.54
C GLY A 222 1.28 -44.17 -1.94
N LYS A 223 2.55 -43.75 -2.04
CA LYS A 223 3.23 -43.59 -3.34
C LYS A 223 3.39 -44.92 -4.10
N TYR A 224 3.62 -46.01 -3.38
CA TYR A 224 3.87 -47.33 -3.96
C TYR A 224 2.59 -48.16 -4.11
N THR A 225 1.57 -47.92 -3.28
CA THR A 225 0.30 -48.65 -3.29
C THR A 225 -0.82 -47.93 -4.05
N ALA A 226 -0.49 -46.88 -4.80
CA ALA A 226 -1.47 -46.09 -5.54
C ALA A 226 -2.28 -46.92 -6.55
N GLU A 227 -1.63 -47.86 -7.25
CA GLU A 227 -2.30 -48.75 -8.20
C GLU A 227 -3.28 -49.69 -7.51
N ILE A 228 -2.87 -50.31 -6.40
CA ILE A 228 -3.73 -51.19 -5.59
C ILE A 228 -4.96 -50.43 -5.10
N LYS A 229 -4.77 -49.18 -4.64
CA LYS A 229 -5.87 -48.32 -4.19
C LYS A 229 -6.85 -48.01 -5.31
N GLN A 230 -6.35 -47.66 -6.50
CA GLN A 230 -7.23 -47.43 -7.66
C GLN A 230 -7.98 -48.70 -8.08
N ASN A 231 -7.35 -49.87 -8.01
CA ASN A 231 -8.02 -51.14 -8.33
C ASN A 231 -9.14 -51.45 -7.34
N LEU A 232 -8.95 -51.16 -6.05
CA LEU A 232 -10.01 -51.25 -5.03
C LEU A 232 -11.17 -50.30 -5.34
N GLU A 233 -10.88 -49.04 -5.68
CA GLU A 233 -11.90 -48.03 -6.04
C GLU A 233 -12.64 -48.39 -7.35
N ARG A 234 -12.01 -49.14 -8.26
CA ARG A 234 -12.61 -49.66 -9.51
C ARG A 234 -13.36 -50.99 -9.33
N GLY A 235 -13.48 -51.51 -8.11
CA GLY A 235 -14.19 -52.75 -7.84
C GLY A 235 -13.38 -54.01 -8.15
N THR A 236 -12.05 -53.97 -7.95
CA THR A 236 -11.10 -55.08 -8.12
C THR A 236 -10.99 -55.67 -9.52
N ALA A 237 -11.55 -54.99 -10.52
CA ALA A 237 -11.32 -55.31 -11.92
C ALA A 237 -9.90 -54.86 -12.32
N VAL A 238 -9.12 -55.80 -12.86
CA VAL A 238 -7.82 -55.54 -13.51
C VAL A 238 -8.05 -54.96 -14.89
#